data_AF-A0A454VXW0-F1
#
_entry.id   AF-A0A454VXW0-F1
#
_cell.length_a   1.000
_cell.length_b   1.000
_cell.length_c   1.000
_cell.angle_alpha   90.00
_cell.angle_beta   90.00
_cell.angle_gamma   90.00
#
_symmetry.space_group_name_H-M   'P 1'
#
loop_
_entity.id
_entity.type
_entity.pdbx_description
1 polymer ?
#
loop_
_entity_poly.entity_id
_entity_poly.type
_entity_poly.pdbx_seq_one_letter_code
_entity_poly.pdbx_strand_id
1 'polypeptide(L)'
;MSGNIQLLSDTLAAAKAEDRAALVAYLPAGFPTVDGGIAAIKAVFDGGADVVEVGLPHSDPVLDGPVIQTADDIALRGGVRIADVMRTVREAHE
;
A
#
# COMPACT_ATOMS: atom_id res chain seq x y z
N MET A 1 7.05 4.97 19.48
CA MET A 1 7.44 4.09 18.35
C MET A 1 6.76 2.71 18.38
N SER A 2 6.08 2.30 19.47
CA SER A 2 5.39 1.00 19.59
C SER A 2 3.98 0.94 18.98
N GLY A 3 3.33 2.09 18.74
CA GLY A 3 1.92 2.13 18.34
C GLY A 3 1.60 1.36 17.05
N ASN A 4 2.46 1.48 16.02
CA ASN A 4 2.18 0.86 14.72
C ASN A 4 2.41 -0.66 14.71
N ILE A 5 3.30 -1.18 15.56
CA ILE A 5 3.50 -2.63 15.72
C ILE A 5 2.30 -3.26 16.43
N GLN A 6 1.74 -2.54 17.40
CA GLN A 6 0.53 -2.98 18.10
C GLN A 6 -0.66 -3.03 17.14
N LEU A 7 -0.84 -1.99 16.30
CA LEU A 7 -1.93 -1.94 15.32
C LEU A 7 -1.94 -3.18 14.39
N LEU A 8 -0.79 -3.51 13.78
CA LEU A 8 -0.71 -4.69 12.91
C LEU A 8 -1.00 -5.99 13.68
N SER A 9 -0.44 -6.13 14.89
CA SER A 9 -0.64 -7.33 15.71
C SER A 9 -2.12 -7.53 16.07
N ASP A 10 -2.80 -6.44 16.42
CA ASP A 10 -4.23 -6.46 16.78
C ASP A 10 -5.10 -6.77 15.57
N THR A 11 -4.82 -6.17 14.39
CA THR A 11 -5.54 -6.46 13.14
C THR A 11 -5.43 -7.94 12.77
N LEU A 12 -4.22 -8.52 12.81
CA LEU A 12 -4.03 -9.93 12.50
C LEU A 12 -4.68 -10.85 13.54
N ALA A 13 -4.67 -10.46 14.82
CA ALA A 13 -5.35 -11.19 15.89
C ALA A 13 -6.88 -11.17 15.72
N ALA A 14 -7.45 -10.04 15.29
CA ALA A 14 -8.88 -9.91 15.02
C ALA A 14 -9.33 -10.82 13.87
N ALA A 15 -8.63 -10.81 12.73
CA ALA A 15 -8.92 -11.72 11.61
C ALA A 15 -8.88 -13.20 12.04
N LYS A 16 -7.89 -13.56 12.86
CA LYS A 16 -7.79 -14.91 13.44
C LYS A 16 -8.95 -15.24 14.37
N ALA A 17 -9.39 -14.30 15.21
CA ALA A 17 -10.52 -14.50 16.12
C ALA A 17 -11.85 -14.72 15.37
N GLU A 18 -11.94 -14.19 14.14
CA GLU A 18 -13.04 -14.40 13.20
C GLU A 18 -12.90 -15.69 12.35
N ASP A 19 -11.90 -16.53 12.62
CA ASP A 19 -11.60 -17.76 11.87
C ASP A 19 -11.38 -17.54 10.36
N ARG A 20 -10.77 -16.39 10.01
CA ARG A 20 -10.40 -16.05 8.63
C ARG A 20 -8.94 -15.61 8.51
N ALA A 21 -8.42 -15.65 7.30
CA ALA A 21 -7.16 -14.98 6.97
C ALA A 21 -7.38 -13.46 6.88
N ALA A 22 -6.33 -12.69 7.19
CA ALA A 22 -6.31 -11.26 6.90
C ALA A 22 -6.11 -11.04 5.40
N LEU A 23 -6.88 -10.13 4.81
CA LEU A 23 -6.68 -9.65 3.46
C LEU A 23 -5.63 -8.54 3.47
N VAL A 24 -4.46 -8.84 2.90
CA VAL A 24 -3.35 -7.89 2.75
C VAL A 24 -3.23 -7.49 1.29
N ALA A 25 -3.45 -6.22 0.99
CA ALA A 25 -3.44 -5.70 -0.38
C ALA A 25 -2.18 -4.87 -0.64
N TYR A 26 -1.48 -5.16 -1.74
CA TYR A 26 -0.31 -4.41 -2.17
C TYR A 26 -0.66 -3.42 -3.29
N LEU A 27 -0.26 -2.15 -3.14
CA LEU A 27 -0.38 -1.12 -4.18
C LEU A 27 0.89 -0.26 -4.25
N PRO A 28 1.50 -0.06 -5.43
CA PRO A 28 2.65 0.82 -5.58
C PRO A 28 2.20 2.29 -5.50
N ALA A 29 2.88 3.08 -4.65
CA ALA A 29 2.58 4.49 -4.52
C ALA A 29 2.86 5.26 -5.83
N GLY A 30 2.01 6.23 -6.16
CA GLY A 30 2.18 7.04 -7.37
C GLY A 30 1.61 6.41 -8.64
N PHE A 31 1.02 5.22 -8.57
CA PHE A 31 0.29 4.61 -9.69
C PHE A 31 -1.25 4.72 -9.52
N PRO A 32 -2.00 5.10 -10.58
CA PRO A 32 -1.52 5.68 -11.83
C PRO A 32 -1.00 7.12 -11.65
N THR A 33 -1.38 7.77 -10.55
CA THR A 33 -0.85 9.05 -10.05
C THR A 33 -0.80 8.98 -8.51
N VAL A 34 -0.18 9.95 -7.84
CA VAL A 34 -0.16 10.00 -6.36
C VAL A 34 -1.58 10.04 -5.79
N ASP A 35 -2.41 10.97 -6.25
CA ASP A 35 -3.79 11.11 -5.77
C ASP A 35 -4.67 9.91 -6.16
N GLY A 36 -4.44 9.34 -7.35
CA GLY A 36 -5.11 8.12 -7.80
C GLY A 36 -4.77 6.90 -6.93
N GLY A 37 -3.50 6.76 -6.54
CA GLY A 37 -3.05 5.72 -5.62
C GLY A 37 -3.65 5.86 -4.22
N ILE A 38 -3.76 7.08 -3.70
CA ILE A 38 -4.43 7.36 -2.42
C ILE A 38 -5.89 6.94 -2.48
N ALA A 39 -6.61 7.35 -3.53
CA ALA A 39 -8.01 6.98 -3.72
C ALA A 39 -8.18 5.46 -3.86
N ALA A 40 -7.26 4.78 -4.56
CA ALA A 40 -7.27 3.33 -4.70
C ALA A 40 -7.08 2.61 -3.36
N ILE A 41 -6.16 3.08 -2.51
CA ILE A 41 -5.94 2.49 -1.18
C ILE A 41 -7.18 2.66 -0.30
N LYS A 42 -7.82 3.84 -0.30
CA LYS A 42 -9.08 4.04 0.46
C LYS A 42 -10.16 3.09 -0.02
N ALA A 43 -10.32 2.94 -1.34
CA ALA A 43 -11.28 2.00 -1.92
C ALA A 43 -10.97 0.54 -1.57
N VAL A 44 -9.70 0.18 -1.42
CA VAL A 44 -9.28 -1.16 -0.98
C VAL A 44 -9.64 -1.43 0.48
N PHE A 45 -9.50 -0.42 1.37
CA PHE A 45 -10.02 -0.52 2.73
C PHE A 45 -11.55 -0.61 2.76
N ASP A 46 -12.27 0.21 1.98
CA ASP A 46 -13.73 0.13 1.85
C ASP A 46 -14.19 -1.23 1.31
N GLY A 47 -13.34 -1.88 0.49
CA GLY A 47 -13.53 -3.23 -0.03
C GLY A 47 -13.25 -4.36 0.97
N GLY A 48 -12.80 -4.05 2.19
CA GLY A 48 -12.59 -5.01 3.27
C GLY A 48 -11.16 -5.51 3.42
N ALA A 49 -10.15 -4.83 2.88
CA ALA A 49 -8.76 -5.13 3.21
C ALA A 49 -8.48 -4.83 4.69
N ASP A 50 -7.79 -5.74 5.37
CA ASP A 50 -7.36 -5.55 6.76
C ASP A 50 -6.06 -4.74 6.84
N VAL A 51 -5.17 -4.95 5.87
CA VAL A 51 -3.85 -4.32 5.79
C VAL A 51 -3.58 -3.90 4.35
N VAL A 52 -2.90 -2.76 4.19
CA VAL A 52 -2.38 -2.33 2.89
C VAL A 52 -0.86 -2.17 2.97
N GLU A 53 -0.17 -2.79 2.02
CA GLU A 53 1.23 -2.59 1.75
C GLU A 53 1.39 -1.50 0.68
N VAL A 54 1.96 -0.37 1.08
CA VAL A 54 2.26 0.73 0.16
C VAL A 54 3.66 0.53 -0.41
N GLY A 55 3.73 0.12 -1.67
CA GLY A 55 4.99 -0.11 -2.38
C GLY A 55 5.75 1.20 -2.61
N LEU A 56 7.07 1.17 -2.40
CA LEU A 56 8.00 2.21 -2.81
C LEU A 56 8.51 1.86 -4.21
N PRO A 57 8.11 2.58 -5.28
CA PRO A 57 8.57 2.26 -6.63
C PRO A 57 10.09 2.34 -6.74
N HIS A 58 10.69 1.36 -7.41
CA HIS A 58 12.14 1.24 -7.55
C HIS A 58 12.56 1.17 -9.02
N SER A 59 13.74 1.72 -9.36
CA SER A 59 14.27 1.71 -10.73
C SER A 59 14.69 0.32 -11.19
N ASP A 60 15.09 -0.54 -10.25
CA ASP A 60 15.61 -1.87 -10.52
C ASP A 60 14.87 -2.96 -9.70
N PRO A 61 13.56 -3.17 -9.94
CA PRO A 61 12.71 -4.05 -9.13
C PRO A 61 12.93 -5.54 -9.45
N VAL A 62 14.02 -6.12 -8.92
CA VAL A 62 14.49 -7.49 -9.26
C VAL A 62 13.51 -8.60 -8.84
N LEU A 63 12.68 -8.38 -7.82
CA LEU A 63 11.78 -9.39 -7.27
C LEU A 63 10.35 -9.30 -7.85
N ASP A 64 10.00 -8.20 -8.50
CA ASP A 64 8.64 -7.94 -8.94
C ASP A 64 8.37 -8.52 -10.33
N GLY A 65 7.13 -8.96 -10.54
CA GLY A 65 6.65 -9.40 -11.85
C GLY A 65 6.29 -8.22 -12.76
N PRO A 66 6.08 -8.46 -14.08
CA PRO A 66 5.91 -7.42 -15.08
C PRO A 66 4.75 -6.45 -14.81
N VAL A 67 3.70 -6.88 -14.10
CA VAL A 67 2.57 -6.03 -13.72
C VAL A 67 3.01 -4.95 -12.74
N ILE A 68 3.70 -5.33 -11.67
CA ILE A 68 4.19 -4.40 -10.64
C ILE A 68 5.31 -3.54 -11.23
N GLN A 69 6.25 -4.14 -11.98
CA GLN A 69 7.30 -3.38 -12.68
C GLN A 69 6.73 -2.29 -13.60
N THR A 70 5.63 -2.57 -14.31
CA THR A 70 4.97 -1.59 -15.17
C THR A 70 4.33 -0.46 -14.35
N ALA A 71 3.67 -0.78 -13.24
CA ALA A 71 3.09 0.23 -12.35
C ALA A 71 4.18 1.13 -11.74
N ASP A 72 5.31 0.54 -11.35
CA ASP A 72 6.48 1.26 -10.84
C ASP A 72 7.11 2.17 -11.91
N ASP A 73 7.31 1.69 -13.14
CA ASP A 73 7.81 2.52 -14.25
C ASP A 73 6.88 3.71 -14.53
N ILE A 74 5.55 3.50 -14.52
CA ILE A 74 4.58 4.58 -14.68
C ILE A 74 4.70 5.60 -13.52
N ALA A 75 4.77 5.14 -12.28
CA ALA A 75 4.90 6.01 -11.12
C ALA A 75 6.22 6.82 -11.15
N LEU A 76 7.34 6.18 -11.49
CA LEU A 76 8.66 6.81 -11.61
C LEU A 76 8.72 7.83 -12.74
N ARG A 77 8.14 7.52 -13.91
CA ARG A 77 8.00 8.50 -15.01
C ARG A 77 7.08 9.65 -14.66
N GLY A 78 6.08 9.40 -13.80
CA GLY A 78 5.23 10.42 -13.17
C GLY A 78 5.96 11.30 -12.15
N GLY A 79 7.22 10.98 -11.81
CA GLY A 79 8.07 11.79 -10.94
C GLY A 79 7.89 11.52 -9.46
N VAL A 80 7.27 10.40 -9.07
CA VAL A 80 7.04 10.03 -7.66
C VAL A 80 8.35 10.08 -6.86
N ARG A 81 8.29 10.64 -5.65
CA ARG A 81 9.39 10.71 -4.69
C ARG A 81 9.02 10.00 -3.40
N ILE A 82 10.03 9.72 -2.57
CA ILE A 82 9.81 9.16 -1.21
C ILE A 82 8.83 10.03 -0.41
N ALA A 83 8.88 11.36 -0.57
CA ALA A 83 7.94 12.27 0.08
C ALA A 83 6.47 11.99 -0.33
N ASP A 84 6.24 11.61 -1.58
CA ASP A 84 4.91 11.24 -2.09
C ASP A 84 4.47 9.88 -1.54
N VAL A 85 5.37 8.91 -1.39
CA VAL A 85 5.04 7.63 -0.73
C VAL A 85 4.61 7.86 0.71
N MET A 86 5.34 8.70 1.45
CA MET A 86 4.96 9.07 2.81
C MET A 86 3.66 9.89 2.84
N ARG A 87 3.38 10.70 1.81
CA ARG A 87 2.09 11.40 1.64
C ARG A 87 0.96 10.39 1.44
N THR A 88 1.17 9.39 0.57
CA THR A 88 0.21 8.32 0.33
C THR A 88 -0.18 7.62 1.62
N VAL A 89 0.79 7.21 2.45
CA VAL A 89 0.52 6.56 3.74
C VAL A 89 -0.27 7.46 4.68
N ARG A 90 0.10 8.75 4.79
CA ARG A 90 -0.61 9.69 5.67
C ARG A 90 -2.06 9.90 5.24
N GLU A 91 -2.27 10.27 3.98
CA GLU A 91 -3.61 10.62 3.49
C GLU A 91 -4.52 9.41 3.34
N ALA A 92 -3.97 8.21 3.11
CA ALA A 92 -4.75 6.98 3.02
C ALA A 92 -5.19 6.42 4.39
N HIS A 93 -4.43 6.72 5.46
CA HIS A 93 -4.73 6.29 6.83
C HIS A 93 -5.54 7.34 7.62
N GLU A 94 -5.81 8.51 7.04
CA GLU A 94 -6.79 9.49 7.53
C GLU A 94 -8.22 9.12 7.10
#